data_AF-A0A1Y2X145-F1
#
_entry.id   AF-A0A1Y2X145-F1
#
_cell.length_a   1.000
_cell.length_b   1.000
_cell.length_c   1.000
_cell.angle_alpha   90.00
_cell.angle_beta   90.00
_cell.angle_gamma   90.00
#
_symmetry.space_group_name_H-M   'P 1'
#
loop_
_entity.id
_entity.type
_entity.pdbx_description
1 polymer ?
#
loop_
_entity_poly.entity_id
_entity_poly.type
_entity_poly.pdbx_seq_one_letter_code
_entity_poly.pdbx_strand_id
1 'polypeptide(L)'
;MIASGKIEATCPIEVHLMHRFHTDILNDVVEDMLSDKPLFLKHPDDKGDHILVNDDFDIVGVIDWERCQMSSKEDAFSSPCMIWPVTKFYDGSKELAEEELQLSAIFRERVRDVLAKYVVEGRKMQRFVLFFRSRR
;
A
#
# COMPACT_ATOMS: atom_id res chain seq x y z
N MET A 1 0.67 23.39 13.11
CA MET A 1 1.19 24.40 12.15
C MET A 1 0.22 24.43 10.98
N ILE A 2 -0.46 25.55 10.74
CA ILE A 2 -1.35 25.70 9.58
C ILE A 2 -0.48 26.04 8.38
N ALA A 3 -0.01 25.02 7.67
CA ALA A 3 0.41 25.16 6.30
C ALA A 3 -0.58 24.32 5.49
N SER A 4 -1.39 24.95 4.62
CA SER A 4 -2.48 24.37 3.79
C SER A 4 -3.89 24.20 4.40
N GLY A 5 -4.20 24.82 5.56
CA GLY A 5 -5.58 24.83 6.09
C GLY A 5 -5.99 23.60 6.91
N LYS A 6 -5.05 22.69 7.22
CA LYS A 6 -5.27 21.60 8.20
C LYS A 6 -4.76 22.01 9.58
N ILE A 7 -5.57 21.76 10.60
CA ILE A 7 -5.23 21.95 12.01
C ILE A 7 -4.97 20.56 12.60
N GLU A 8 -3.71 20.26 12.93
CA GLU A 8 -3.34 19.13 13.80
C GLU A 8 -2.78 19.72 15.09
N ALA A 9 -3.43 19.43 16.21
CA ALA A 9 -3.11 20.04 17.52
C ALA A 9 -2.05 19.25 18.30
N THR A 10 -1.91 17.95 18.04
CA THR A 10 -1.11 17.03 18.85
C THR A 10 0.29 16.76 18.27
N CYS A 11 0.45 16.70 16.95
CA CYS A 11 1.73 16.42 16.28
C CYS A 11 2.00 17.36 15.08
N PRO A 12 2.03 18.69 15.30
CA PRO A 12 2.10 19.68 14.22
C PRO A 12 3.41 19.66 13.43
N ILE A 13 4.51 19.17 14.01
CA ILE A 13 5.83 19.10 13.36
C ILE A 13 5.89 17.89 12.44
N GLU A 14 5.46 16.73 12.93
CA GLU A 14 5.37 15.48 12.19
C GLU A 14 4.46 15.65 10.97
N VAL A 15 3.31 16.30 11.16
CA VAL A 15 2.38 16.61 10.08
C VAL A 15 3.00 17.51 9.01
N HIS A 16 3.81 18.50 9.41
CA HIS A 16 4.49 19.40 8.49
C HIS A 16 5.63 18.70 7.73
N LEU A 17 6.44 17.89 8.42
CA LEU A 17 7.53 17.12 7.81
C LEU A 17 7.00 16.11 6.80
N MET A 18 5.91 15.41 7.14
CA MET A 18 5.25 14.47 6.22
C MET A 18 4.68 15.20 4.99
N HIS A 19 4.06 16.38 5.16
CA HIS A 19 3.59 17.19 4.04
C HIS A 19 4.72 17.63 3.11
N ARG A 20 5.85 18.10 3.68
CA ARG A 20 7.04 18.50 2.92
C ARG A 20 7.61 17.31 2.14
N PHE A 21 7.81 16.18 2.82
CA PHE A 21 8.26 14.93 2.19
C PHE A 21 7.34 14.49 1.04
N HIS A 22 6.02 14.61 1.20
CA HIS A 22 5.08 14.34 0.12
C HIS A 22 5.22 15.32 -1.05
N THR A 23 5.40 16.61 -0.78
CA THR A 23 5.58 17.64 -1.82
C THR A 23 6.87 17.41 -2.60
N ASP A 24 7.94 17.03 -1.92
CA ASP A 24 9.25 16.78 -2.53
C ASP A 24 9.23 15.55 -3.46
N ILE A 25 8.40 14.55 -3.15
CA ILE A 25 8.28 13.30 -3.94
C ILE A 25 7.18 13.35 -5.00
N LEU A 26 6.25 14.30 -4.90
CA LEU A 26 5.07 14.36 -5.76
C LEU A 26 5.42 14.49 -7.25
N ASN A 27 6.43 15.28 -7.60
CA ASN A 27 6.82 15.47 -9.01
C ASN A 27 7.34 14.15 -9.62
N ASP A 28 8.22 13.44 -8.90
CA ASP A 28 8.76 12.15 -9.34
C ASP A 28 7.65 11.09 -9.52
N VAL A 29 6.65 11.10 -8.63
CA VAL A 29 5.52 10.16 -8.70
C VAL A 29 4.56 10.50 -9.82
N VAL A 30 4.32 11.79 -10.09
CA VAL A 30 3.44 12.25 -11.17
C VAL A 30 4.06 11.95 -12.53
N GLU A 31 5.36 12.17 -12.71
CA GLU A 31 6.06 11.81 -13.95
C GLU A 31 5.98 10.30 -14.23
N ASP A 32 6.11 9.46 -13.20
CA ASP A 32 5.99 8.01 -13.37
C ASP A 32 4.54 7.56 -13.67
N MET A 33 3.54 8.25 -13.10
CA MET A 33 2.11 8.02 -13.38
C MET A 33 1.69 8.44 -14.79
N LEU A 34 2.35 9.45 -15.38
CA LEU A 34 2.09 9.92 -16.75
C LEU A 34 2.78 9.06 -17.82
N SER A 35 3.55 8.06 -17.42
CA SER A 35 4.12 7.10 -18.37
C SER A 35 3.03 6.20 -18.98
N ASP A 36 3.21 5.76 -20.23
CA ASP A 36 2.33 4.81 -20.94
C ASP A 36 2.31 3.38 -20.33
N LYS A 37 2.59 3.26 -19.04
CA LYS A 37 2.57 1.98 -18.32
C LYS A 37 1.13 1.52 -18.09
N PRO A 38 0.88 0.21 -18.17
CA PRO A 38 -0.43 -0.34 -17.84
C PRO A 38 -0.77 -0.05 -16.38
N LEU A 39 -2.00 0.40 -16.16
CA LEU A 39 -2.61 0.58 -14.85
C LEU A 39 -3.41 -0.67 -14.46
N PHE A 40 -3.50 -0.93 -13.17
CA PHE A 40 -4.13 -2.11 -12.59
C PHE A 40 -5.23 -1.70 -11.62
N LEU A 41 -6.29 -2.50 -11.56
CA LEU A 41 -7.36 -2.32 -10.59
C LEU A 41 -6.87 -2.76 -9.20
N LYS A 42 -6.93 -1.88 -8.19
CA LYS A 42 -6.56 -2.18 -6.80
C LYS A 42 -7.76 -2.01 -5.87
N HIS A 43 -7.97 -3.01 -5.01
CA HIS A 43 -8.79 -2.87 -3.80
C HIS A 43 -7.96 -2.12 -2.73
N PRO A 44 -8.33 -0.90 -2.33
CA PRO A 44 -7.47 -0.07 -1.50
C PRO A 44 -7.58 -0.38 0.00
N ASP A 45 -8.63 -1.08 0.43
CA ASP A 45 -8.78 -1.52 1.82
C ASP A 45 -8.22 -2.92 1.93
N ASP A 46 -6.92 -3.05 2.17
CA ASP A 46 -6.18 -4.32 2.12
C ASP A 46 -5.93 -4.92 3.51
N LYS A 47 -6.82 -4.60 4.47
CA LYS A 47 -6.81 -5.09 5.87
C LYS A 47 -7.37 -6.50 6.05
N GLY A 48 -7.99 -7.05 5.00
CA GLY A 48 -8.47 -8.43 4.93
C GLY A 48 -9.91 -8.66 5.40
N ASP A 49 -10.55 -7.70 6.06
CA ASP A 49 -11.96 -7.75 6.50
C ASP A 49 -12.98 -7.71 5.36
N HIS A 50 -12.56 -7.24 4.18
CA HIS A 50 -13.34 -7.24 2.93
C HIS A 50 -13.38 -8.59 2.19
N ILE A 51 -12.70 -9.63 2.69
CA ILE A 51 -12.63 -10.97 2.07
C ILE A 51 -13.62 -11.90 2.75
N LEU A 52 -14.57 -12.45 1.98
CA LEU A 52 -15.53 -13.44 2.45
C LEU A 52 -15.00 -14.84 2.18
N VAL A 53 -15.06 -15.70 3.20
CA VAL A 53 -14.66 -17.11 3.11
C VAL A 53 -15.80 -18.05 3.50
N ASN A 54 -15.83 -19.26 2.94
CA ASN A 54 -16.70 -20.34 3.40
C ASN A 54 -16.09 -21.11 4.59
N ASP A 55 -16.75 -22.17 5.05
CA ASP A 55 -16.28 -23.02 6.15
C ASP A 55 -14.95 -23.74 5.87
N ASP A 56 -14.60 -23.91 4.59
CA ASP A 56 -13.34 -24.52 4.13
C ASP A 56 -12.22 -23.49 3.88
N PHE A 57 -12.45 -22.22 4.21
CA PHE A 57 -11.56 -21.08 3.95
C PHE A 57 -11.32 -20.73 2.46
N ASP A 58 -12.17 -21.19 1.55
CA ASP A 58 -12.15 -20.72 0.17
C ASP A 58 -12.68 -19.29 0.09
N ILE A 59 -12.03 -18.44 -0.71
CA ILE A 59 -12.52 -17.09 -0.99
C ILE A 59 -13.79 -17.19 -1.85
N VAL A 60 -14.94 -16.81 -1.29
CA VAL A 60 -16.25 -16.82 -1.96
C VAL A 60 -16.70 -15.44 -2.40
N GLY A 61 -16.04 -14.38 -1.93
CA GLY A 61 -16.37 -13.03 -2.33
C GLY A 61 -15.35 -12.00 -1.85
N VAL A 62 -15.34 -10.87 -2.56
CA VAL A 62 -14.61 -9.65 -2.18
C VAL A 62 -15.61 -8.51 -2.21
N ILE A 63 -15.80 -7.81 -1.10
CA ILE A 63 -16.77 -6.72 -0.94
C ILE A 63 -16.07 -5.37 -0.76
N ASP A 64 -16.83 -4.29 -0.50
CA ASP A 64 -16.31 -2.94 -0.22
C ASP A 64 -15.53 -2.26 -1.36
N TRP A 65 -15.91 -2.55 -2.61
CA TRP A 65 -15.33 -1.99 -3.84
C TRP A 65 -15.55 -0.48 -4.07
N GLU A 66 -16.26 0.22 -3.19
CA GLU A 66 -16.64 1.64 -3.34
C GLU A 66 -15.46 2.60 -3.50
N ARG A 67 -14.25 2.21 -3.05
CA ARG A 67 -13.03 3.01 -3.19
C ARG A 67 -12.06 2.46 -4.23
N CYS A 68 -12.47 1.47 -5.00
CA CYS A 68 -11.60 0.85 -5.98
C CYS A 68 -11.02 1.88 -6.94
N GLN A 69 -9.74 1.72 -7.26
CA GLN A 69 -9.01 2.69 -8.07
C GLN A 69 -8.04 2.01 -9.02
N MET A 70 -7.69 2.74 -10.08
CA MET A 70 -6.55 2.41 -10.93
C MET A 70 -5.26 2.75 -10.18
N SER A 71 -4.26 1.89 -10.35
CA SER A 71 -3.01 1.92 -9.59
C SER A 71 -1.85 1.47 -10.48
N SER A 72 -0.63 1.92 -10.14
CA SER A 72 0.57 1.33 -10.73
C SER A 72 0.71 -0.13 -10.28
N LYS A 73 1.53 -0.91 -11.00
CA LYS A 73 1.87 -2.29 -10.63
C LYS A 73 2.56 -2.37 -9.27
N GLU A 74 3.39 -1.39 -8.93
CA GLU A 74 4.12 -1.34 -7.67
C GLU A 74 3.16 -1.19 -6.48
N ASP A 75 2.11 -0.37 -6.61
CA ASP A 75 1.08 -0.27 -5.57
C ASP A 75 0.10 -1.46 -5.63
N ALA A 76 -0.35 -1.87 -6.81
CA ALA A 76 -1.35 -2.95 -6.99
C ALA A 76 -0.86 -4.33 -6.53
N PHE A 77 0.43 -4.62 -6.66
CA PHE A 77 1.01 -5.93 -6.33
C PHE A 77 1.99 -5.87 -5.15
N SER A 78 1.99 -4.77 -4.40
CA SER A 78 2.66 -4.74 -3.09
C SER A 78 1.92 -5.63 -2.09
N SER A 79 2.65 -6.11 -1.08
CA SER A 79 2.06 -6.93 -0.01
C SER A 79 0.92 -6.15 0.71
N PRO A 80 -0.23 -6.78 0.97
CA PRO A 80 -1.38 -6.12 1.61
C PRO A 80 -1.14 -5.88 3.11
N CYS A 81 -1.73 -4.84 3.69
CA CYS A 81 -1.48 -4.47 5.08
C CYS A 81 -1.86 -5.54 6.11
N MET A 82 -2.80 -6.43 5.78
CA MET A 82 -3.20 -7.57 6.62
C MET A 82 -2.05 -8.53 6.98
N ILE A 83 -0.96 -8.56 6.21
CA ILE A 83 0.20 -9.44 6.46
C ILE A 83 1.47 -8.67 6.87
N TRP A 84 1.38 -7.38 7.15
CA TRP A 84 2.56 -6.62 7.57
C TRP A 84 2.91 -6.92 9.04
N PRO A 85 4.20 -6.86 9.41
CA PRO A 85 4.60 -6.85 10.81
C PRO A 85 4.30 -5.47 11.41
N VAL A 86 3.03 -5.21 11.73
CA VAL A 86 2.47 -3.87 12.02
C VAL A 86 3.32 -3.05 13.00
N THR A 87 3.70 -3.63 14.15
CA THR A 87 4.54 -2.96 15.15
C THR A 87 5.88 -2.54 14.55
N LYS A 88 6.61 -3.48 13.94
CA LYS A 88 7.91 -3.21 13.30
C LYS A 88 7.78 -2.19 12.16
N PHE A 89 6.68 -2.24 11.41
CA PHE A 89 6.40 -1.32 10.32
C PHE A 89 6.27 0.13 10.85
N TYR A 90 5.50 0.33 11.92
CA TYR A 90 5.35 1.65 12.56
C TYR A 90 6.64 2.13 13.23
N ASP A 91 7.45 1.22 13.75
CA ASP A 91 8.81 1.51 14.25
C ASP A 91 9.80 1.86 13.13
N GLY A 92 9.35 1.81 11.87
CA GLY A 92 10.12 2.22 10.71
C GLY A 92 11.01 1.12 10.13
N SER A 93 10.87 -0.13 10.57
CA SER A 93 11.55 -1.27 9.96
C SER A 93 11.20 -1.41 8.47
N LYS A 94 12.16 -1.95 7.71
CA LYS A 94 11.99 -2.31 6.30
C LYS A 94 12.00 -3.82 6.09
N GLU A 95 12.15 -4.60 7.16
CA GLU A 95 12.12 -6.06 7.11
C GLU A 95 10.77 -6.55 6.59
N LEU A 96 10.81 -7.64 5.83
CA LEU A 96 9.61 -8.37 5.41
C LEU A 96 9.26 -9.42 6.46
N ALA A 97 7.97 -9.62 6.69
CA ALA A 97 7.48 -10.75 7.46
C ALA A 97 7.52 -12.04 6.62
N GLU A 98 7.46 -13.19 7.30
CA GLU A 98 7.49 -14.50 6.64
C GLU A 98 6.28 -14.66 5.69
N GLU A 99 5.12 -14.15 6.09
CA GLU A 99 3.89 -14.16 5.33
C GLU A 99 4.01 -13.38 4.01
N GLU A 100 4.80 -12.29 4.00
CA GLU A 100 5.07 -11.51 2.79
C GLU A 100 6.00 -12.27 1.83
N LEU A 101 6.96 -13.02 2.37
CA LEU A 101 7.83 -13.90 1.58
C LEU A 101 7.04 -15.08 1.01
N GLN A 102 6.12 -15.66 1.78
CA GLN A 102 5.20 -16.69 1.33
C GLN A 102 4.29 -16.18 0.21
N LEU A 103 3.73 -14.98 0.33
CA LEU A 103 2.95 -14.36 -0.73
C LEU A 103 3.77 -14.17 -2.00
N SER A 104 5.02 -13.72 -1.88
CA SER A 104 5.94 -13.61 -3.02
C SER A 104 6.18 -14.96 -3.69
N ALA A 105 6.40 -16.03 -2.90
CA ALA A 105 6.58 -17.38 -3.44
C ALA A 105 5.34 -17.87 -4.20
N ILE A 106 4.13 -17.65 -3.68
CA ILE A 106 2.86 -17.98 -4.34
C ILE A 106 2.73 -17.23 -5.67
N PHE A 107 3.13 -15.94 -5.72
CA PHE A 107 3.12 -15.16 -6.95
C PHE A 107 4.06 -15.72 -8.02
N ARG A 108 5.24 -16.23 -7.63
CA ARG A 108 6.18 -16.89 -8.54
C ARG A 108 5.60 -18.17 -9.11
N GLU A 109 4.94 -18.97 -8.27
CA GLU A 109 4.40 -20.27 -8.65
C GLU A 109 3.13 -20.16 -9.50
N ARG A 110 2.20 -19.28 -9.12
CA ARG A 110 0.82 -19.29 -9.63
C ARG A 110 0.45 -18.15 -10.56
N VAL A 111 1.22 -17.06 -10.59
CA VAL A 111 0.84 -15.84 -11.31
C VAL A 111 1.86 -15.51 -12.40
N ARG A 112 2.91 -14.76 -12.03
CA ARG A 112 4.03 -14.38 -12.89
C ARG A 112 5.21 -14.03 -11.98
N ASP A 113 6.36 -14.63 -12.25
CA ASP A 113 7.59 -14.36 -11.50
C ASP A 113 7.93 -12.86 -11.41
N VAL A 114 7.69 -12.12 -12.49
CA VAL A 114 7.93 -10.67 -12.54
C VAL A 114 7.05 -9.87 -11.57
N LEU A 115 5.89 -10.40 -11.14
CA LEU A 115 5.02 -9.72 -10.17
C LEU A 115 5.45 -9.97 -8.72
N ALA A 116 6.05 -11.12 -8.44
CA ALA A 116 6.52 -11.49 -7.11
C ALA A 116 7.52 -10.49 -6.52
N LYS A 117 8.29 -9.80 -7.37
CA LYS A 117 9.22 -8.75 -6.94
C LYS A 117 8.53 -7.55 -6.32
N TYR A 118 7.32 -7.18 -6.77
CA TYR A 118 6.60 -6.02 -6.22
C TYR A 118 6.09 -6.29 -4.81
N VAL A 119 5.89 -7.56 -4.44
CA VAL A 119 5.59 -7.95 -3.05
C VAL A 119 6.78 -7.64 -2.13
N VAL A 120 8.00 -7.96 -2.58
CA VAL A 120 9.25 -7.82 -1.81
C VAL A 120 9.77 -6.37 -1.80
N GLU A 121 9.71 -5.71 -2.95
CA GLU A 121 10.22 -4.34 -3.13
C GLU A 121 9.18 -3.27 -2.78
N GLY A 122 7.93 -3.67 -2.53
CA GLY A 122 6.77 -2.79 -2.34
C GLY A 122 6.80 -1.92 -1.09
N ARG A 123 7.72 -2.15 -0.14
CA ARG A 123 7.76 -1.43 1.16
C ARG A 123 7.81 0.09 1.01
N LYS A 124 8.53 0.61 0.02
CA LYS A 124 8.58 2.05 -0.26
C LYS A 124 7.19 2.58 -0.65
N MET A 125 6.48 1.86 -1.51
CA MET A 125 5.13 2.22 -1.95
C MET A 125 4.11 2.10 -0.83
N GLN A 126 4.15 1.03 -0.05
CA GLN A 126 3.25 0.83 1.10
C GLN A 126 3.37 1.97 2.11
N ARG A 127 4.60 2.41 2.43
CA ARG A 127 4.82 3.57 3.31
C ARG A 127 4.30 4.86 2.70
N PHE A 128 4.60 5.10 1.43
CA PHE A 128 4.08 6.28 0.71
C PHE A 128 2.55 6.33 0.75
N VAL A 129 1.89 5.22 0.45
CA VAL A 129 0.43 5.10 0.37
C VAL A 129 -0.23 5.17 1.74
N LEU A 130 0.30 4.50 2.77
CA LEU A 130 -0.30 4.50 4.11
C LEU A 130 -0.32 5.91 4.72
N PHE A 131 0.80 6.63 4.65
CA PHE A 131 0.90 8.01 5.15
C PHE A 131 0.09 9.01 4.31
N PHE A 132 -0.27 8.65 3.07
CA PHE A 132 -1.19 9.41 2.24
C PHE A 132 -2.67 9.10 2.57
N ARG A 133 -3.00 7.83 2.83
CA ARG A 133 -4.36 7.34 3.07
C ARG A 133 -4.87 7.50 4.49
N SER A 134 -3.99 7.60 5.49
CA SER A 134 -4.37 7.81 6.90
C SER A 134 -4.93 9.21 7.22
N ARG A 135 -5.36 9.97 6.19
CA ARG A 135 -5.78 11.38 6.28
C ARG A 135 -7.16 11.65 5.67
N ARG A 136 -8.11 10.75 5.91
CA ARG A 136 -9.55 11.07 5.90
C ARG A 136 -10.21 10.53 7.15
#